data_AF-A0A5S9NHF1-F1
#
_entry.id   AF-A0A5S9NHF1-F1
#
_cell.length_a   1.000
_cell.length_b   1.000
_cell.length_c   1.000
_cell.angle_alpha   90.00
_cell.angle_beta   90.00
_cell.angle_gamma   90.00
#
_symmetry.space_group_name_H-M   'P 1'
#
loop_
_entity.id
_entity.type
_entity.pdbx_description
1 polymer ?
#
loop_
_entity_poly.entity_id
_entity_poly.type
_entity_poly.pdbx_seq_one_letter_code
_entity_poly.pdbx_strand_id
1 'polypeptide(L)'
;MNTFPGPDTPRYASVRNTNDENRCDTGDGPLGRRGGNGRMLLVPSRSPILTRRRVLAGGASLALFAATTATSVACGTAPPPPDLDELTTALDRARADSRLATDVAASARGPVAAALTEVAAERAAHAEALDEEIVRMTGHSATTTSVTTTPTTSPTSSTVPPSPTAEDVIGALRVSADSAAQAAAALSGYRAGLLASISAACTAAFSVALTPIGGTR
;
A
#
# COMPACT_ATOMS: atom_id res chain seq x y z
N MET A 1 54.03 -13.12 6.50
CA MET A 1 53.62 -13.52 7.86
C MET A 1 53.19 -12.28 8.61
N ASN A 2 51.89 -12.11 8.85
CA ASN A 2 51.32 -11.51 10.06
C ASN A 2 49.82 -11.78 10.03
N THR A 3 49.40 -12.63 10.96
CA THR A 3 48.03 -13.13 11.15
C THR A 3 47.24 -12.12 11.98
N PHE A 4 46.08 -11.68 11.48
CA PHE A 4 45.16 -10.80 12.20
C PHE A 4 43.86 -11.58 12.53
N PRO A 5 43.43 -11.66 13.79
CA PRO A 5 42.24 -12.41 14.20
C PRO A 5 40.93 -11.66 13.88
N GLY A 6 39.89 -12.43 13.56
CA GLY A 6 38.58 -11.98 13.10
C GLY A 6 37.62 -11.46 14.19
N PRO A 7 36.41 -11.03 13.77
CA PRO A 7 35.54 -10.18 14.58
C PRO A 7 34.67 -10.92 15.60
N ASP A 8 34.58 -10.35 16.80
CA ASP A 8 33.69 -10.74 17.88
C ASP A 8 32.21 -10.48 17.55
N THR A 9 31.38 -11.49 17.83
CA THR A 9 29.92 -11.46 17.72
C THR A 9 29.29 -10.90 19.00
N PRO A 10 28.38 -9.91 18.94
CA PRO A 10 27.58 -9.54 20.10
C PRO A 10 26.40 -10.49 20.29
N ARG A 11 26.26 -10.94 21.54
CA ARG A 11 25.22 -11.83 22.05
C ARG A 11 23.83 -11.18 22.07
N TYR A 12 22.85 -11.98 21.66
CA TYR A 12 21.41 -11.73 21.76
C TYR A 12 20.97 -11.43 23.21
N ALA A 13 20.46 -10.22 23.45
CA ALA A 13 19.77 -9.87 24.69
C ALA A 13 18.26 -10.10 24.51
N SER A 14 17.75 -11.15 25.15
CA SER A 14 16.34 -11.51 25.21
C SER A 14 15.61 -10.56 26.18
N VAL A 15 14.89 -9.56 25.65
CA VAL A 15 13.95 -8.76 26.44
C VAL A 15 12.65 -9.52 26.60
N ARG A 16 12.31 -9.82 27.85
CA ARG A 16 11.09 -10.53 28.27
C ARG A 16 9.87 -9.63 28.02
N ASN A 17 8.88 -10.18 27.32
CA ASN A 17 7.58 -9.56 27.12
C ASN A 17 6.73 -9.74 28.38
N THR A 18 6.48 -8.66 29.11
CA THR A 18 5.52 -8.60 30.22
C THR A 18 4.12 -8.34 29.64
N ASN A 19 3.38 -9.40 29.38
CA ASN A 19 1.93 -9.35 29.19
C ASN A 19 1.32 -10.48 30.02
N ASP A 20 1.10 -10.21 31.30
CA ASP A 20 0.41 -11.11 32.22
C ASP A 20 -0.55 -10.30 33.09
N GLU A 21 -1.58 -9.75 32.45
CA GLU A 21 -2.77 -9.24 33.12
C GLU A 21 -4.00 -9.58 32.27
N ASN A 22 -4.49 -10.82 32.38
CA ASN A 22 -5.90 -11.10 32.16
C ASN A 22 -6.31 -12.40 32.86
N ARG A 23 -6.29 -12.35 34.20
CA ARG A 23 -6.86 -13.39 35.05
C ARG A 23 -8.37 -13.16 35.17
N CYS A 24 -9.15 -14.02 34.52
CA CYS A 24 -10.58 -14.11 34.73
C CYS A 24 -10.86 -14.69 36.13
N ASP A 25 -11.33 -13.86 37.04
CA ASP A 25 -11.88 -14.30 38.32
C ASP A 25 -13.40 -14.42 38.18
N THR A 26 -13.89 -15.65 38.20
CA THR A 26 -15.32 -15.97 38.16
C THR A 26 -15.74 -16.26 39.60
N GLY A 27 -16.29 -15.26 40.27
CA GLY A 27 -16.84 -15.36 41.62
C GLY A 27 -18.35 -15.57 41.60
N ASP A 28 -18.75 -16.74 42.07
CA ASP A 28 -20.11 -17.24 42.34
C ASP A 28 -20.81 -16.45 43.48
N GLY A 29 -22.15 -16.49 43.55
CA GLY A 29 -23.03 -15.67 44.43
C GLY A 29 -22.97 -15.96 45.95
N PRO A 30 -23.91 -15.49 46.84
CA PRO A 30 -25.36 -15.35 46.61
C PRO A 30 -26.15 -14.19 47.31
N LEU A 31 -27.38 -13.97 46.80
CA LEU A 31 -28.66 -13.56 47.45
C LEU A 31 -28.75 -12.33 48.39
N GLY A 32 -29.53 -11.33 47.92
CA GLY A 32 -30.16 -10.30 48.76
C GLY A 32 -31.37 -9.65 48.06
N ARG A 33 -32.58 -10.04 48.46
CA ARG A 33 -33.89 -9.65 47.90
C ARG A 33 -34.44 -8.38 48.59
N ARG A 34 -34.78 -7.32 47.86
CA ARG A 34 -35.89 -6.41 48.22
C ARG A 34 -36.33 -5.55 47.03
N GLY A 35 -37.65 -5.48 46.83
CA GLY A 35 -38.30 -4.92 45.65
C GLY A 35 -38.35 -3.39 45.60
N GLY A 36 -38.57 -2.90 44.37
CA GLY A 36 -38.84 -1.51 44.06
C GLY A 36 -39.31 -1.41 42.62
N ASN A 37 -40.61 -1.19 42.44
CA ASN A 37 -41.28 -1.02 41.15
C ASN A 37 -40.83 0.32 40.56
N GLY A 38 -40.18 0.31 39.39
CA GLY A 38 -39.68 1.54 38.79
C GLY A 38 -39.35 1.38 37.32
N ARG A 39 -40.28 1.83 36.47
CA ARG A 39 -40.10 2.48 35.17
C ARG A 39 -39.32 1.73 34.08
N MET A 40 -40.04 1.54 32.97
CA MET A 40 -39.52 1.27 31.63
C MET A 40 -38.18 2.00 31.36
N LEU A 41 -37.12 1.20 31.27
CA LEU A 41 -36.01 1.24 30.32
C LEU A 41 -35.63 2.63 29.80
N LEU A 42 -34.78 3.32 30.57
CA LEU A 42 -33.78 4.21 30.00
C LEU A 42 -32.65 3.33 29.48
N VAL A 43 -32.62 3.04 28.17
CA VAL A 43 -31.40 2.56 27.50
C VAL A 43 -30.70 3.79 26.93
N PRO A 44 -29.61 4.27 27.54
CA PRO A 44 -28.63 5.03 26.80
C PRO A 44 -27.96 4.07 25.82
N SER A 45 -28.32 4.16 24.54
CA SER A 45 -27.57 3.56 23.45
C SER A 45 -26.19 4.23 23.42
N ARG A 46 -25.22 3.69 24.16
CA ARG A 46 -23.81 3.94 23.90
C ARG A 46 -23.51 3.23 22.58
N SER A 47 -23.50 4.00 21.49
CA SER A 47 -22.85 3.60 20.26
C SER A 47 -21.47 3.06 20.62
N PRO A 48 -21.10 1.83 20.21
CA PRO A 48 -19.75 1.38 20.44
C PRO A 48 -18.85 2.33 19.66
N ILE A 49 -18.02 3.07 20.40
CA ILE A 49 -16.91 3.84 19.84
C ILE A 49 -15.97 2.78 19.27
N LEU A 50 -16.22 2.38 18.03
CA LEU A 50 -15.31 1.51 17.30
C LEU A 50 -14.06 2.34 17.08
N THR A 51 -13.04 2.06 17.87
CA THR A 51 -11.71 2.61 17.65
C THR A 51 -11.28 2.15 16.26
N ARG A 52 -11.03 3.10 15.35
CA ARG A 52 -10.51 2.90 13.97
C ARG A 52 -9.32 1.92 13.89
N ARG A 53 -8.67 1.67 15.02
CA ARG A 53 -7.50 0.84 15.22
C ARG A 53 -7.72 -0.67 15.12
N ARG A 54 -8.97 -1.17 15.05
CA ARG A 54 -9.24 -2.61 14.92
C ARG A 54 -9.65 -3.08 13.52
N VAL A 55 -9.60 -2.21 12.51
CA VAL A 55 -9.90 -2.61 11.12
C VAL A 55 -8.63 -2.98 10.32
N LEU A 56 -7.44 -2.63 10.81
CA LEU A 56 -6.16 -3.01 10.19
C LEU A 56 -5.48 -4.19 10.89
N ALA A 57 -6.22 -5.28 11.04
CA ALA A 57 -5.68 -6.59 11.41
C ALA A 57 -6.41 -7.67 10.62
N GLY A 58 -6.09 -7.76 9.33
CA GLY A 58 -6.64 -8.76 8.42
C GLY A 58 -5.54 -9.39 7.57
N GLY A 59 -4.49 -9.91 8.21
CA GLY A 59 -3.44 -10.69 7.56
C GLY A 59 -3.81 -12.17 7.51
N ALA A 60 -3.59 -12.77 6.33
CA ALA A 60 -3.41 -14.18 6.02
C ALA A 60 -4.55 -15.19 6.31
N SER A 61 -5.20 -15.65 5.24
CA SER A 61 -5.56 -17.07 5.13
C SER A 61 -5.23 -17.59 3.72
N LEU A 62 -4.16 -18.39 3.63
CA LEU A 62 -3.88 -19.26 2.49
C LEU A 62 -4.76 -20.51 2.62
N ALA A 63 -5.54 -20.81 1.57
CA ALA A 63 -6.17 -22.12 1.38
C ALA A 63 -6.26 -22.47 -0.12
N LEU A 64 -5.22 -23.18 -0.57
CA LEU A 64 -5.11 -24.29 -1.54
C LEU A 64 -6.29 -24.73 -2.47
N PHE A 65 -5.88 -25.18 -3.67
CA PHE A 65 -6.55 -25.97 -4.75
C PHE A 65 -7.41 -25.19 -5.78
N ALA A 66 -7.32 -25.40 -7.10
CA ALA A 66 -6.94 -26.59 -7.87
C ALA A 66 -6.28 -26.25 -9.23
N ALA A 67 -5.47 -27.19 -9.71
CA ALA A 67 -4.85 -27.20 -11.03
C ALA A 67 -5.87 -27.46 -12.14
N THR A 68 -5.80 -26.67 -13.22
CA THR A 68 -6.23 -27.10 -14.56
C THR A 68 -5.18 -26.70 -15.58
N THR A 69 -4.72 -27.72 -16.30
CA THR A 69 -3.81 -27.65 -17.44
C THR A 69 -4.51 -27.01 -18.64
N ALA A 70 -3.84 -26.08 -19.31
CA ALA A 70 -4.08 -25.79 -20.71
C ALA A 70 -2.74 -25.66 -21.43
N THR A 71 -2.42 -26.66 -22.23
CA THR A 71 -1.35 -26.63 -23.23
C THR A 71 -1.83 -25.85 -24.45
N SER A 72 -1.15 -24.75 -24.79
CA SER A 72 -1.25 -24.16 -26.12
C SER A 72 0.16 -23.97 -26.70
N VAL A 73 0.39 -24.65 -27.82
CA VAL A 73 1.50 -24.38 -28.74
C VAL A 73 1.18 -23.06 -29.41
N ALA A 74 2.05 -22.05 -29.26
CA ALA A 74 1.97 -20.82 -30.04
C ALA A 74 3.30 -20.59 -30.75
N CYS A 75 3.45 -21.20 -31.93
CA CYS A 75 4.35 -20.68 -32.95
C CYS A 75 3.61 -19.54 -33.66
N GLY A 76 3.85 -18.32 -33.21
CA GLY A 76 3.34 -17.09 -33.79
C GLY A 76 3.50 -15.95 -32.80
N THR A 77 4.27 -14.93 -33.17
CA THR A 77 4.44 -13.70 -32.39
C THR A 77 3.13 -12.91 -32.43
N ALA A 78 2.17 -13.32 -31.61
CA ALA A 78 0.97 -12.56 -31.32
C ALA A 78 1.37 -11.25 -30.62
N PRO A 79 0.69 -10.12 -30.92
CA PRO A 79 0.88 -8.90 -30.14
C PRO A 79 0.61 -9.19 -28.65
N PRO A 80 1.32 -8.51 -27.74
CA PRO A 80 1.13 -8.72 -26.30
C PRO A 80 -0.35 -8.57 -25.94
N PRO A 81 -0.88 -9.40 -25.01
CA PRO A 81 -2.26 -9.29 -24.59
C PRO A 81 -2.50 -7.89 -23.97
N PRO A 82 -3.63 -7.24 -24.25
CA PRO A 82 -3.89 -5.85 -23.82
C PRO A 82 -3.78 -5.67 -22.31
N ASP A 83 -4.10 -6.70 -21.52
CA ASP A 83 -3.93 -6.73 -20.08
C ASP A 83 -2.49 -6.46 -19.62
N LEU A 84 -1.50 -6.91 -20.39
CA LEU A 84 -0.08 -6.75 -20.05
C LEU A 84 0.35 -5.29 -20.17
N ASP A 85 -0.14 -4.60 -21.19
CA ASP A 85 0.16 -3.17 -21.41
C ASP A 85 -0.48 -2.31 -20.31
N GLU A 86 -1.70 -2.65 -19.90
CA GLU A 86 -2.38 -1.98 -18.78
C GLU A 86 -1.67 -2.20 -17.44
N LEU A 87 -1.24 -3.43 -17.16
CA LEU A 87 -0.46 -3.75 -15.95
C LEU A 87 0.91 -3.08 -15.94
N THR A 88 1.60 -3.05 -17.08
CA THR A 88 2.91 -2.38 -17.22
C THR A 88 2.76 -0.87 -17.04
N THR A 89 1.72 -0.28 -17.62
CA THR A 89 1.39 1.13 -17.44
C THR A 89 1.11 1.45 -15.97
N ALA A 90 0.32 0.62 -15.28
CA ALA A 90 0.05 0.78 -13.86
C ALA A 90 1.32 0.64 -13.00
N LEU A 91 2.22 -0.27 -13.38
CA LEU A 91 3.49 -0.52 -12.70
C LEU A 91 4.43 0.70 -12.79
N ASP A 92 4.58 1.23 -14.00
CA ASP A 92 5.43 2.40 -14.24
C ASP A 92 4.91 3.63 -13.48
N ARG A 93 3.59 3.83 -13.45
CA ARG A 93 3.00 4.88 -12.62
C ARG A 93 3.22 4.65 -11.13
N ALA A 94 3.03 3.43 -10.62
CA ALA A 94 3.27 3.13 -9.21
C ALA A 94 4.72 3.43 -8.79
N ARG A 95 5.69 3.07 -9.63
CA ARG A 95 7.11 3.41 -9.43
C ARG A 95 7.38 4.91 -9.51
N ALA A 96 6.74 5.62 -10.44
CA ALA A 96 6.88 7.07 -10.57
C ALA A 96 6.27 7.81 -9.36
N ASP A 97 5.06 7.43 -8.94
CA ASP A 97 4.35 8.00 -7.79
C ASP A 97 5.14 7.79 -6.50
N SER A 98 5.69 6.59 -6.29
CA SER A 98 6.51 6.26 -5.11
C SER A 98 7.76 7.14 -5.02
N ARG A 99 8.47 7.33 -6.15
CA ARG A 99 9.64 8.21 -6.23
C ARG A 99 9.27 9.67 -5.97
N LEU A 100 8.22 10.17 -6.64
CA LEU A 100 7.74 11.53 -6.44
C LEU A 100 7.37 11.79 -4.97
N ALA A 101 6.62 10.89 -4.35
CA ALA A 101 6.25 11.00 -2.94
C ALA A 101 7.48 10.96 -2.01
N THR A 102 8.48 10.13 -2.32
CA THR A 102 9.75 10.09 -1.59
C THR A 102 10.52 11.41 -1.69
N ASP A 103 10.62 11.97 -2.89
CA ASP A 103 11.34 13.24 -3.14
C ASP A 103 10.67 14.41 -2.41
N VAL A 104 9.34 14.47 -2.43
CA VAL A 104 8.60 15.50 -1.70
C VAL A 104 8.71 15.28 -0.19
N ALA A 105 8.62 14.03 0.29
CA ALA A 105 8.79 13.70 1.71
C ALA A 105 10.15 14.15 2.26
N ALA A 106 11.22 14.04 1.46
CA ALA A 106 12.58 14.44 1.85
C ALA A 106 12.72 15.95 2.15
N SER A 107 11.86 16.78 1.57
CA SER A 107 11.85 18.23 1.80
C SER A 107 10.75 18.70 2.76
N ALA A 108 9.77 17.84 3.05
CA ALA A 108 8.66 18.11 3.94
C ALA A 108 9.05 17.97 5.43
N ARG A 109 8.19 18.43 6.33
CA ARG A 109 8.37 18.30 7.80
C ARG A 109 7.08 17.87 8.50
N GLY A 110 7.24 17.29 9.69
CA GLY A 110 6.12 16.94 10.56
C GLY A 110 5.19 15.86 9.98
N PRO A 111 3.89 15.91 10.30
CA PRO A 111 2.92 14.91 9.84
C PRO A 111 2.84 14.76 8.32
N VAL A 112 3.16 15.81 7.56
CA VAL A 112 3.17 15.80 6.09
C VAL A 112 4.21 14.82 5.56
N ALA A 113 5.43 14.89 6.09
CA ALA A 113 6.52 14.01 5.67
C ALA A 113 6.22 12.55 6.00
N ALA A 114 5.61 12.29 7.16
CA ALA A 114 5.19 10.95 7.55
C ALA A 114 4.12 10.39 6.62
N ALA A 115 3.07 11.17 6.30
CA ALA A 115 2.02 10.75 5.37
C ALA A 115 2.57 10.51 3.96
N LEU A 116 3.44 11.37 3.46
CA LEU A 116 4.08 11.18 2.13
C LEU A 116 4.99 9.95 2.10
N THR A 117 5.68 9.64 3.20
CA THR A 117 6.51 8.42 3.32
C THR A 117 5.63 7.17 3.30
N GLU A 118 4.47 7.19 3.97
CA GLU A 118 3.51 6.08 3.95
C GLU A 118 2.93 5.87 2.55
N VAL A 119 2.53 6.96 1.87
CA VAL A 119 2.10 6.91 0.47
C VAL A 119 3.20 6.35 -0.43
N ALA A 120 4.45 6.78 -0.27
CA ALA A 120 5.56 6.27 -1.06
C ALA A 120 5.74 4.75 -0.89
N ALA A 121 5.63 4.25 0.34
CA ALA A 121 5.70 2.83 0.66
C ALA A 121 4.52 2.04 0.09
N GLU A 122 3.29 2.56 0.20
CA GLU A 122 2.10 1.93 -0.38
C GLU A 122 2.19 1.83 -1.91
N ARG A 123 2.66 2.89 -2.58
CA ARG A 123 2.89 2.87 -4.03
C ARG A 123 4.01 1.91 -4.44
N ALA A 124 5.06 1.75 -3.62
CA ALA A 124 6.08 0.73 -3.85
C ALA A 124 5.51 -0.69 -3.73
N ALA A 125 4.70 -0.96 -2.70
CA ALA A 125 4.05 -2.26 -2.53
C ALA A 125 3.09 -2.60 -3.69
N HIS A 126 2.37 -1.60 -4.22
CA HIS A 126 1.58 -1.79 -5.44
C HIS A 126 2.44 -2.13 -6.66
N ALA A 127 3.61 -1.49 -6.81
CA ALA A 127 4.54 -1.82 -7.88
C ALA A 127 5.06 -3.27 -7.77
N GLU A 128 5.35 -3.75 -6.56
CA GLU A 128 5.75 -5.15 -6.34
C GLU A 128 4.62 -6.11 -6.74
N ALA A 129 3.38 -5.89 -6.27
CA ALA A 129 2.25 -6.74 -6.62
C ALA A 129 1.96 -6.77 -8.13
N LEU A 130 2.13 -5.64 -8.83
CA LEU A 130 2.00 -5.56 -10.28
C LEU A 130 3.12 -6.30 -11.01
N ASP A 131 4.36 -6.19 -10.54
CA ASP A 131 5.50 -6.92 -11.12
C ASP A 131 5.33 -8.44 -10.93
N GLU A 132 4.91 -8.90 -9.75
CA GLU A 132 4.59 -10.30 -9.48
C GLU A 132 3.52 -10.85 -10.43
N GLU A 133 2.48 -10.07 -10.70
CA GLU A 133 1.44 -10.44 -11.65
C GLU A 133 1.98 -10.51 -13.09
N ILE A 134 2.85 -9.58 -13.50
CA ILE A 134 3.49 -9.61 -14.82
C ILE A 134 4.44 -10.80 -14.94
N VAL A 135 5.19 -11.15 -13.90
CA VAL A 135 6.03 -12.36 -13.84
C VAL A 135 5.15 -13.60 -14.01
N ARG A 136 4.01 -13.66 -13.32
CA ARG A 136 3.07 -14.78 -13.45
C ARG A 136 2.52 -14.92 -14.88
N MET A 137 2.37 -13.82 -15.61
CA MET A 137 1.91 -13.79 -17.01
C MET A 137 2.96 -14.22 -18.02
N THR A 138 4.19 -13.74 -17.84
CA THR A 138 5.21 -13.76 -18.88
C THR A 138 6.41 -14.65 -18.55
N GLY A 139 6.49 -15.12 -17.30
CA GLY A 139 7.65 -15.80 -16.73
C GLY A 139 8.82 -14.87 -16.40
N HIS A 140 8.71 -13.56 -16.63
CA HIS A 140 9.80 -12.60 -16.45
C HIS A 140 9.29 -11.29 -15.84
N SER A 141 10.13 -10.58 -15.07
CA SER A 141 9.75 -9.26 -14.57
C SER A 141 9.60 -8.27 -15.72
N ALA A 142 8.75 -7.27 -15.52
CA ALA A 142 8.64 -6.16 -16.45
C ALA A 142 10.00 -5.46 -16.54
N THR A 143 10.70 -5.65 -17.65
CA THR A 143 11.98 -5.00 -17.86
C THR A 143 11.73 -3.49 -17.87
N THR A 144 12.33 -2.77 -16.93
CA THR A 144 12.40 -1.31 -17.02
C THR A 144 13.13 -0.99 -18.30
N THR A 145 12.41 -0.62 -19.34
CA THR A 145 13.03 -0.09 -20.55
C THR A 145 13.57 1.28 -20.17
N SER A 146 14.83 1.33 -19.73
CA SER A 146 15.58 2.59 -19.68
C SER A 146 15.72 3.07 -21.11
N VAL A 147 14.77 3.91 -21.55
CA VAL A 147 14.96 4.71 -22.75
C VAL A 147 16.15 5.61 -22.46
N THR A 148 17.30 5.27 -23.03
CA THR A 148 18.46 6.16 -23.04
C THR A 148 18.12 7.30 -23.99
N THR A 149 17.57 8.37 -23.43
CA THR A 149 17.45 9.64 -24.15
C THR A 149 18.85 10.22 -24.28
N THR A 150 19.44 10.08 -25.46
CA THR A 150 20.65 10.80 -25.84
C THR A 150 20.34 12.30 -25.70
N PRO A 151 21.03 13.07 -24.84
CA PRO A 151 20.75 14.49 -24.70
C PRO A 151 21.19 15.21 -25.98
N THR A 152 20.23 15.63 -26.79
CA THR A 152 20.47 16.61 -27.85
C THR A 152 20.74 17.95 -27.18
N THR A 153 22.02 18.33 -27.12
CA THR A 153 22.48 19.65 -26.64
C THR A 153 21.93 20.75 -27.55
N SER A 154 20.86 21.41 -27.12
CA SER A 154 20.45 22.72 -27.62
C SER A 154 20.70 23.75 -26.50
N PRO A 155 21.28 24.93 -26.77
CA PRO A 155 21.60 25.89 -25.74
C PRO A 155 20.32 26.62 -25.32
N THR A 156 19.65 26.13 -24.29
CA THR A 156 18.52 26.82 -23.68
C THR A 156 18.88 27.24 -22.26
N SER A 157 18.69 28.52 -21.99
CA SER A 157 18.88 29.24 -20.73
C SER A 157 18.60 28.40 -19.49
N SER A 158 19.58 28.32 -18.59
CA SER A 158 19.55 27.54 -17.35
C SER A 158 18.55 28.12 -16.34
N THR A 159 17.28 27.79 -16.49
CA THR A 159 16.28 27.88 -15.42
C THR A 159 16.18 26.52 -14.76
N VAL A 160 16.60 26.42 -13.49
CA VAL A 160 16.41 25.21 -12.68
C VAL A 160 14.90 24.93 -12.57
N PRO A 161 14.42 23.73 -12.91
CA PRO A 161 12.99 23.41 -12.77
C PRO A 161 12.57 23.51 -11.30
N PRO A 162 11.32 23.94 -11.02
CA PRO A 162 10.83 24.05 -9.65
C PRO A 162 10.84 22.69 -8.95
N SER A 163 11.13 22.67 -7.66
CA SER A 163 11.07 21.44 -6.84
C SER A 163 9.63 20.93 -6.74
N PRO A 164 9.42 19.60 -6.76
CA PRO A 164 8.09 19.02 -6.66
C PRO A 164 7.47 19.29 -5.30
N THR A 165 6.14 19.32 -5.26
CA THR A 165 5.31 19.70 -4.11
C THR A 165 4.31 18.60 -3.75
N ALA A 166 3.67 18.72 -2.58
CA ALA A 166 2.63 17.78 -2.16
C ALA A 166 1.42 17.78 -3.12
N GLU A 167 1.10 18.92 -3.74
CA GLU A 167 0.04 18.99 -4.75
C GLU A 167 0.40 18.22 -6.02
N ASP A 168 1.68 18.15 -6.40
CA ASP A 168 2.12 17.32 -7.52
C ASP A 168 1.90 15.83 -7.22
N VAL A 169 2.14 15.40 -5.99
CA VAL A 169 1.85 14.02 -5.53
C VAL A 169 0.35 13.76 -5.58
N ILE A 170 -0.48 14.66 -5.05
CA ILE A 170 -1.95 14.55 -5.08
C ILE A 170 -2.45 14.47 -6.54
N GLY A 171 -1.92 15.31 -7.43
CA GLY A 171 -2.24 15.30 -8.86
C GLY A 171 -1.87 13.98 -9.53
N ALA A 172 -0.66 13.47 -9.30
CA ALA A 172 -0.20 12.20 -9.83
C ALA A 172 -1.08 11.03 -9.34
N LEU A 173 -1.41 11.00 -8.05
CA LEU A 173 -2.28 9.96 -7.46
C LEU A 173 -3.69 9.97 -8.05
N ARG A 174 -4.26 11.13 -8.38
CA ARG A 174 -5.56 11.22 -9.06
C ARG A 174 -5.50 10.60 -10.45
N VAL A 175 -4.49 10.95 -11.25
CA VAL A 175 -4.27 10.35 -12.58
C VAL A 175 -4.08 8.84 -12.49
N SER A 176 -3.30 8.37 -11.52
CA SER A 176 -3.11 6.94 -11.26
C SER A 176 -4.40 6.25 -10.85
N ALA A 177 -5.23 6.88 -10.00
CA ALA A 177 -6.53 6.32 -9.60
C ALA A 177 -7.50 6.18 -10.78
N ASP A 178 -7.62 7.24 -11.60
CA ASP A 178 -8.54 7.27 -12.74
C ASP A 178 -8.16 6.25 -13.81
N SER A 179 -6.88 6.19 -14.19
CA SER A 179 -6.46 5.22 -15.20
C SER A 179 -6.47 3.79 -14.67
N ALA A 180 -6.17 3.54 -13.39
CA ALA A 180 -6.34 2.20 -12.82
C ALA A 180 -7.82 1.78 -12.78
N ALA A 181 -8.75 2.70 -12.51
CA ALA A 181 -10.18 2.42 -12.57
C ALA A 181 -10.65 2.10 -14.00
N GLN A 182 -10.17 2.85 -15.00
CA GLN A 182 -10.48 2.58 -16.41
C GLN A 182 -9.96 1.21 -16.85
N ALA A 183 -8.71 0.88 -16.51
CA ALA A 183 -8.13 -0.42 -16.80
C ALA A 183 -8.88 -1.55 -16.07
N ALA A 184 -9.24 -1.35 -14.80
CA ALA A 184 -10.05 -2.32 -14.05
C ALA A 184 -11.40 -2.60 -14.70
N ALA A 185 -12.04 -1.60 -15.31
CA ALA A 185 -13.29 -1.75 -16.04
C ALA A 185 -13.15 -2.49 -17.38
N ALA A 186 -11.96 -2.45 -17.99
CA ALA A 186 -11.65 -3.15 -19.23
C ALA A 186 -11.21 -4.61 -19.02
N LEU A 187 -10.75 -4.96 -17.82
CA LEU A 187 -10.24 -6.29 -17.47
C LEU A 187 -11.27 -7.12 -16.70
N SER A 188 -10.92 -8.38 -16.43
CA SER A 188 -11.75 -9.27 -15.60
C SER A 188 -10.91 -10.07 -14.59
N GLY A 189 -11.59 -10.68 -13.61
CA GLY A 189 -10.97 -11.56 -12.63
C GLY A 189 -9.94 -10.85 -11.72
N TYR A 190 -8.84 -11.54 -11.45
CA TYR A 190 -7.81 -11.09 -10.51
C TYR A 190 -7.22 -9.72 -10.87
N ARG A 191 -6.93 -9.47 -12.16
CA ARG A 191 -6.31 -8.20 -12.62
C ARG A 191 -7.22 -7.01 -12.45
N ALA A 192 -8.51 -7.18 -12.78
CA ALA A 192 -9.51 -6.14 -12.54
C ALA A 192 -9.60 -5.81 -11.04
N GLY A 193 -9.61 -6.83 -10.18
CA GLY A 193 -9.59 -6.65 -8.73
C GLY A 193 -8.33 -5.94 -8.22
N LEU A 194 -7.15 -6.33 -8.72
CA LEU A 194 -5.87 -5.71 -8.36
C LEU A 194 -5.86 -4.22 -8.73
N LEU A 195 -6.23 -3.87 -9.97
CA LEU A 195 -6.26 -2.48 -10.43
C LEU A 195 -7.35 -1.65 -9.73
N ALA A 196 -8.52 -2.25 -9.45
CA ALA A 196 -9.56 -1.58 -8.68
C ALA A 196 -9.10 -1.27 -7.24
N SER A 197 -8.40 -2.22 -6.60
CA SER A 197 -7.81 -2.00 -5.27
C SER A 197 -6.77 -0.88 -5.28
N ILE A 198 -5.94 -0.82 -6.33
CA ILE A 198 -4.96 0.26 -6.51
C ILE A 198 -5.66 1.61 -6.70
N SER A 199 -6.71 1.67 -7.51
CA SER A 199 -7.50 2.90 -7.69
C SER A 199 -8.11 3.40 -6.36
N ALA A 200 -8.67 2.48 -5.57
CA ALA A 200 -9.23 2.79 -4.26
C ALA A 200 -8.15 3.28 -3.27
N ALA A 201 -6.99 2.63 -3.23
CA ALA A 201 -5.86 3.03 -2.38
C ALA A 201 -5.34 4.43 -2.75
N CYS A 202 -5.10 4.70 -4.04
CA CYS A 202 -4.73 6.04 -4.51
C CYS A 202 -5.77 7.10 -4.14
N THR A 203 -7.05 6.77 -4.26
CA THR A 203 -8.16 7.65 -3.85
C THR A 203 -8.12 7.94 -2.36
N ALA A 204 -7.92 6.93 -1.52
CA ALA A 204 -7.77 7.10 -0.09
C ALA A 204 -6.54 7.97 0.24
N ALA A 205 -5.41 7.74 -0.42
CA ALA A 205 -4.20 8.51 -0.24
C ALA A 205 -4.42 10.01 -0.50
N PHE A 206 -4.96 10.39 -1.67
CA PHE A 206 -5.12 11.82 -1.97
C PHE A 206 -6.28 12.48 -1.19
N SER A 207 -7.37 11.77 -0.91
CA SER A 207 -8.56 12.36 -0.27
C SER A 207 -8.53 12.32 1.25
N VAL A 208 -7.79 11.37 1.85
CA VAL A 208 -7.76 11.15 3.30
C VAL A 208 -6.37 11.34 3.88
N ALA A 209 -5.31 10.78 3.27
CA ALA A 209 -3.98 10.87 3.85
C ALA A 209 -3.36 12.27 3.64
N LEU A 210 -3.53 12.85 2.45
CA LEU A 210 -2.84 14.10 2.05
C LEU A 210 -3.71 15.36 2.13
N THR A 211 -5.03 15.25 1.96
CA THR A 211 -5.96 16.40 2.05
C THR A 211 -6.00 17.11 3.42
N PRO A 212 -5.96 16.40 4.58
CA PRO A 212 -5.97 17.06 5.89
C PRO A 212 -4.73 17.90 6.19
N ILE A 213 -3.71 17.84 5.34
CA ILE A 213 -2.37 18.34 5.62
C ILE A 213 -2.08 19.68 4.91
N GLY A 214 -2.87 20.04 3.88
CA GLY A 214 -2.78 21.33 3.17
C GLY A 214 -3.54 22.49 3.84
N GLY A 215 -4.33 22.22 4.89
CA GLY A 215 -5.10 23.24 5.60
C GLY A 215 -4.34 23.77 6.81
N THR A 216 -3.88 25.02 6.74
CA THR A 216 -3.43 25.77 7.93
C THR A 216 -4.54 25.76 8.99
N ARG A 217 -4.25 25.15 10.14
CA ARG A 217 -4.98 25.38 11.38
C ARG A 217 -4.02 25.70 12.51
#